data_AF-A0A252E465-F1
#
_entry.id   AF-A0A252E465-F1
#
_cell.length_a   1.000
_cell.length_b   1.000
_cell.length_c   1.000
_cell.angle_alpha   90.00
_cell.angle_beta   90.00
_cell.angle_gamma   90.00
#
_symmetry.space_group_name_H-M   'P 1'
#
loop_
_entity.id
_entity.type
_entity.pdbx_description
1 polymer ?
#
loop_
_entity_poly.entity_id
_entity_poly.type
_entity_poly.pdbx_seq_one_letter_code
_entity_poly.pdbx_strand_id
1 'polypeptide(L)'
;MTNLNYNNQILHNCSFKGQDLSGADFSGSDLRGCNFTGATLIGAKFQQVKTGQSQRQVNMLIASTIASPVVLFGSSIIFVHLLSVLLSDRAMNFFIGALPVLAFLAEIFLRDSITFHFTQVTNFFGIGAIAKLFAVMLMLTVGLAFVGFSGFGDGSGAQGFFFLLMTIVSAIVTYRIFKWLIQSIHTYAGTSFRKANLTDADFSYSKVENTDFSLAVLTGACVFKWVIKPHSQFTTVYCKYLYLEPAQQNRQPAEGSFKPDELAQVLTQFII
;
A
#
# COMPACT_ATOMS: atom_id res chain seq x y z
N MET A 1 10.23 29.67 -23.65
CA MET A 1 9.62 28.57 -22.89
C MET A 1 8.82 27.75 -23.87
N THR A 2 9.24 26.52 -24.18
CA THR A 2 8.46 25.61 -25.02
C THR A 2 7.24 25.18 -24.23
N ASN A 3 6.05 25.53 -24.70
CA ASN A 3 4.81 25.07 -24.08
C ASN A 3 4.68 23.56 -24.37
N LEU A 4 5.01 22.71 -23.40
CA LEU A 4 5.03 21.26 -23.58
C LEU A 4 3.58 20.75 -23.65
N ASN A 5 3.24 20.04 -24.71
CA ASN A 5 1.88 19.58 -24.97
C ASN A 5 1.79 18.05 -24.85
N TYR A 6 1.06 17.60 -23.84
CA TYR A 6 0.74 16.21 -23.52
C TYR A 6 -0.78 15.96 -23.50
N ASN A 7 -1.55 16.86 -24.12
CA ASN A 7 -3.01 16.82 -24.11
C ASN A 7 -3.52 15.52 -24.76
N ASN A 8 -4.50 14.87 -24.13
CA ASN A 8 -5.12 13.60 -24.52
C ASN A 8 -4.15 12.41 -24.69
N GLN A 9 -2.95 12.47 -24.09
CA GLN A 9 -1.99 11.37 -24.18
C GLN A 9 -2.21 10.29 -23.12
N ILE A 10 -1.77 9.07 -23.42
CA ILE A 10 -1.69 7.96 -22.47
C ILE A 10 -0.24 7.88 -21.97
N LEU A 11 0.00 8.35 -20.75
CA LEU A 11 1.35 8.54 -20.20
C LEU A 11 1.70 7.52 -19.10
N HIS A 12 1.11 6.32 -19.15
CA HIS A 12 1.23 5.38 -18.04
C HIS A 12 2.68 5.11 -17.64
N ASN A 13 2.97 5.27 -16.34
CA ASN A 13 4.30 5.01 -15.75
C ASN A 13 5.44 5.90 -16.27
N CYS A 14 5.14 7.02 -16.91
CA CYS A 14 6.16 8.00 -17.28
C CYS A 14 6.77 8.66 -16.03
N SER A 15 8.07 8.94 -16.10
CA SER A 15 8.79 9.66 -15.04
C SER A 15 9.12 11.07 -15.49
N PHE A 16 8.56 12.03 -14.77
CA PHE A 16 8.77 13.47 -14.89
C PHE A 16 9.48 14.05 -13.64
N LYS A 17 10.10 13.18 -12.85
CA LYS A 17 10.73 13.51 -11.57
C LYS A 17 11.73 14.67 -11.73
N GLY A 18 11.55 15.72 -10.93
CA GLY A 18 12.45 16.88 -10.88
C GLY A 18 12.48 17.75 -12.14
N GLN A 19 11.61 17.51 -13.13
CA GLN A 19 11.59 18.28 -14.36
C GLN A 19 10.87 19.62 -14.16
N ASP A 20 11.29 20.63 -14.93
CA ASP A 20 10.51 21.86 -15.11
C ASP A 20 9.51 21.66 -16.25
N LEU A 21 8.24 21.61 -15.86
CA LEU A 21 7.07 21.41 -16.70
C LEU A 21 6.09 22.58 -16.51
N SER A 22 6.61 23.76 -16.17
CA SER A 22 5.81 24.97 -15.96
C SER A 22 5.00 25.28 -17.23
N GLY A 23 3.70 25.49 -17.05
CA GLY A 23 2.74 25.75 -18.13
C GLY A 23 2.40 24.55 -19.03
N ALA A 24 2.97 23.36 -18.80
CA ALA A 24 2.71 22.19 -19.63
C ALA A 24 1.22 21.80 -19.65
N ASP A 25 0.74 21.33 -20.81
CA ASP A 25 -0.63 20.90 -21.01
C ASP A 25 -0.80 19.40 -20.92
N PHE A 26 -1.35 18.90 -19.82
CA PHE A 26 -1.72 17.50 -19.60
C PHE A 26 -3.24 17.27 -19.72
N SER A 27 -4.02 18.22 -20.22
CA SER A 27 -5.49 18.12 -20.26
C SER A 27 -5.96 16.81 -20.88
N GLY A 28 -6.95 16.14 -20.30
CA GLY A 28 -7.53 14.89 -20.80
C GLY A 28 -6.60 13.66 -20.79
N SER A 29 -5.35 13.80 -20.32
CA SER A 29 -4.39 12.71 -20.32
C SER A 29 -4.66 11.67 -19.24
N ASP A 30 -4.18 10.44 -19.49
CA ASP A 30 -4.18 9.36 -18.51
C ASP A 30 -2.79 9.23 -17.87
N LEU A 31 -2.69 9.73 -16.64
CA LEU A 31 -1.46 9.87 -15.87
C LEU A 31 -1.24 8.73 -14.87
N ARG A 32 -1.99 7.62 -14.99
CA ARG A 32 -1.88 6.50 -14.06
C ARG A 32 -0.45 5.96 -13.98
N GLY A 33 0.08 5.90 -12.77
CA GLY A 33 1.44 5.45 -12.50
C GLY A 33 2.55 6.46 -12.76
N CYS A 34 2.23 7.68 -13.21
CA CYS A 34 3.24 8.71 -13.46
C CYS A 34 3.96 9.16 -12.19
N ASN A 35 5.23 9.54 -12.33
CA ASN A 35 6.03 10.09 -11.25
C ASN A 35 6.42 11.55 -11.53
N PHE A 36 5.77 12.48 -10.85
CA PHE A 36 6.06 13.93 -10.85
C PHE A 36 6.80 14.37 -9.58
N THR A 37 7.46 13.45 -8.86
CA THR A 37 8.11 13.78 -7.58
C THR A 37 9.10 14.92 -7.74
N GLY A 38 8.92 16.00 -6.99
CA GLY A 38 9.80 17.17 -7.03
C GLY A 38 9.79 17.96 -8.35
N ALA A 39 8.83 17.71 -9.25
CA ALA A 39 8.70 18.47 -10.50
C ALA A 39 8.17 19.89 -10.24
N THR A 40 8.55 20.83 -11.12
CA THR A 40 7.97 22.18 -11.17
C THR A 40 6.84 22.19 -12.19
N LEU A 41 5.62 22.42 -11.74
CA LEU A 41 4.38 22.32 -12.51
C LEU A 41 3.55 23.61 -12.38
N ILE A 42 4.25 24.75 -12.28
CA ILE A 42 3.61 26.04 -12.07
C ILE A 42 2.74 26.37 -13.27
N GLY A 43 1.45 26.64 -13.04
CA GLY A 43 0.49 26.94 -14.11
C GLY A 43 0.22 25.77 -15.07
N ALA A 44 0.63 24.55 -14.73
CA ALA A 44 0.38 23.38 -15.55
C ALA A 44 -1.11 23.03 -15.59
N LYS A 45 -1.56 22.50 -16.73
CA LYS A 45 -2.96 22.20 -17.02
C LYS A 45 -3.22 20.71 -16.84
N PHE A 46 -4.04 20.36 -15.86
CA PHE A 46 -4.47 19.00 -15.50
C PHE A 46 -5.99 18.84 -15.60
N GLN A 47 -6.66 19.59 -16.47
CA GLN A 47 -8.10 19.47 -16.61
C GLN A 47 -8.47 18.07 -17.12
N GLN A 48 -9.51 17.46 -16.54
CA GLN A 48 -10.03 16.15 -16.96
C GLN A 48 -9.02 14.99 -16.92
N VAL A 49 -7.90 15.12 -16.20
CA VAL A 49 -6.93 14.01 -16.11
C VAL A 49 -7.44 12.87 -15.26
N LYS A 50 -6.91 11.68 -15.54
CA LYS A 50 -7.08 10.48 -14.72
C LYS A 50 -5.76 10.13 -14.06
N THR A 51 -5.74 10.12 -12.73
CA THR A 51 -4.57 9.69 -11.95
C THR A 51 -4.87 8.40 -11.20
N GLY A 52 -3.82 7.72 -10.72
CA GLY A 52 -3.93 6.52 -9.90
C GLY A 52 -3.07 5.38 -10.39
N GLN A 53 -3.45 4.16 -10.06
CA GLN A 53 -2.63 2.98 -10.33
C GLN A 53 -2.71 2.56 -11.79
N SER A 54 -1.56 2.30 -12.41
CA SER A 54 -1.51 1.68 -13.73
C SER A 54 -1.62 0.15 -13.63
N GLN A 55 -2.12 -0.51 -14.67
CA GLN A 55 -2.20 -1.98 -14.69
C GLN A 55 -0.83 -2.63 -14.52
N ARG A 56 0.25 -1.99 -15.01
CA ARG A 56 1.62 -2.48 -14.86
C ARG A 56 2.07 -2.45 -13.39
N GLN A 57 1.75 -1.38 -12.65
CA GLN A 57 2.05 -1.29 -11.22
C GLN A 57 1.28 -2.35 -10.44
N VAL A 58 -0.02 -2.52 -10.74
CA VAL A 58 -0.85 -3.57 -10.13
C VAL A 58 -0.28 -4.97 -10.43
N ASN A 59 0.09 -5.25 -11.68
CA ASN A 59 0.67 -6.53 -12.07
C ASN A 59 2.03 -6.78 -11.40
N MET A 60 2.89 -5.76 -11.28
CA MET A 60 4.16 -5.89 -10.55
C MET A 60 3.94 -6.13 -9.05
N LEU A 61 2.95 -5.46 -8.47
CA LEU A 61 2.56 -5.67 -7.07
C LEU A 61 2.07 -7.11 -6.86
N ILE A 62 1.16 -7.59 -7.72
CA ILE A 62 0.67 -8.97 -7.71
C ILE A 62 1.81 -9.98 -7.94
N ALA A 63 2.69 -9.76 -8.92
CA ALA A 63 3.82 -10.65 -9.19
C ALA A 63 4.79 -10.72 -8.00
N SER A 64 5.04 -9.59 -7.33
CA SER A 64 5.83 -9.56 -6.09
C SER A 64 5.15 -10.34 -4.96
N THR A 65 3.82 -10.47 -5.00
CA THR A 65 3.08 -11.25 -4.02
C THR A 65 3.04 -12.75 -4.31
N ILE A 66 3.14 -13.15 -5.58
CA ILE A 66 3.05 -14.56 -6.03
C ILE A 66 4.41 -15.25 -6.17
N ALA A 67 5.46 -14.55 -6.62
CA ALA A 67 6.77 -15.16 -6.90
C ALA A 67 7.44 -15.75 -5.64
N SER A 68 7.14 -15.21 -4.45
CA SER A 68 7.74 -15.68 -3.21
C SER A 68 7.13 -16.95 -2.61
N PRO A 69 5.81 -17.20 -2.71
CA PRO A 69 5.24 -18.48 -2.30
C PRO A 69 5.93 -19.69 -2.92
N VAL A 70 6.19 -19.66 -4.23
CA VAL A 70 6.69 -20.82 -4.98
C VAL A 70 8.09 -21.23 -4.53
N VAL A 71 8.97 -20.26 -4.22
CA VAL A 71 10.34 -20.52 -3.77
C VAL A 71 10.39 -21.03 -2.32
N LEU A 72 9.54 -20.48 -1.45
CA LEU A 72 9.47 -20.91 -0.05
C LEU A 72 8.76 -22.27 0.11
N PHE A 73 7.84 -22.60 -0.82
CA PHE A 73 7.12 -23.88 -0.90
C PHE A 73 8.02 -25.08 -1.15
N GLY A 74 9.01 -24.92 -2.02
CA GLY A 74 10.02 -25.95 -2.21
C GLY A 74 10.88 -26.18 -0.95
N SER A 75 11.19 -25.11 -0.21
CA SER A 75 12.14 -25.18 0.92
C SER A 75 11.56 -25.75 2.22
N SER A 76 10.28 -25.50 2.51
CA SER A 76 9.63 -25.94 3.75
C SER A 76 9.34 -27.44 3.77
N ILE A 77 8.98 -28.02 2.62
CA ILE A 77 8.78 -29.47 2.46
C ILE A 77 10.11 -30.21 2.69
N ILE A 78 11.21 -29.68 2.14
CA ILE A 78 12.55 -30.24 2.34
C ILE A 78 12.96 -30.11 3.82
N PHE A 79 12.69 -28.97 4.47
CA PHE A 79 13.06 -28.76 5.87
C PHE A 79 12.29 -29.68 6.84
N VAL A 80 10.98 -29.85 6.68
CA VAL A 80 10.18 -30.77 7.52
C VAL A 80 10.64 -32.22 7.32
N HIS A 81 10.93 -32.61 6.08
CA HIS A 81 11.45 -33.94 5.78
C HIS A 81 12.87 -34.17 6.32
N LEU A 82 13.74 -33.16 6.25
CA LEU A 82 15.10 -33.24 6.80
C LEU A 82 15.09 -33.27 8.33
N LEU A 83 14.18 -32.51 8.95
CA LEU A 83 14.01 -32.41 10.40
C LEU A 83 13.40 -33.69 11.00
N SER A 84 12.46 -34.33 10.30
CA SER A 84 11.89 -35.62 10.73
C SER A 84 12.89 -36.76 10.63
N VAL A 85 13.84 -36.69 9.69
CA VAL A 85 14.96 -37.64 9.56
C VAL A 85 16.05 -37.40 10.62
N LEU A 86 16.28 -36.15 11.03
CA LEU A 86 17.31 -35.77 12.01
C LEU A 86 16.96 -36.06 13.48
N LEU A 87 15.67 -36.21 13.83
CA LEU A 87 15.19 -36.25 15.21
C LEU A 87 14.53 -37.58 15.61
N SER A 88 14.99 -38.71 15.09
CA SER A 88 14.50 -40.02 15.54
C SER A 88 15.08 -40.41 16.91
N ASP A 89 14.59 -39.83 18.01
CA ASP A 89 14.65 -40.50 19.30
C ASP A 89 13.60 -39.99 20.32
N ARG A 90 12.99 -40.95 21.02
CA ARG A 90 11.75 -40.84 21.84
C ARG A 90 11.73 -39.79 22.96
N ALA A 91 12.84 -39.11 23.24
CA ALA A 91 12.93 -38.09 24.30
C ALA A 91 12.41 -36.69 23.88
N MET A 92 12.22 -36.43 22.58
CA MET A 92 11.89 -35.10 22.04
C MET A 92 10.42 -34.66 22.20
N ASN A 93 9.49 -35.57 22.49
CA ASN A 93 8.05 -35.23 22.55
C ASN A 93 7.64 -34.37 23.75
N PHE A 94 8.48 -34.26 24.79
CA PHE A 94 8.19 -33.46 25.99
C PHE A 94 8.65 -31.99 25.86
N PHE A 95 9.79 -31.73 25.21
CA PHE A 95 10.35 -30.38 25.08
C PHE A 95 9.72 -29.55 23.94
N ILE A 96 9.15 -30.21 22.93
CA ILE A 96 8.48 -29.55 21.77
C ILE A 96 7.18 -28.83 22.19
N GLY A 97 6.53 -29.23 23.29
CA GLY A 97 5.23 -28.67 23.71
C GLY A 97 5.29 -27.33 24.46
N ALA A 98 6.36 -27.05 25.20
CA ALA A 98 6.40 -25.94 26.17
C ALA A 98 7.09 -24.66 25.65
N LEU A 99 8.08 -24.79 24.77
CA LEU A 99 8.83 -23.66 24.20
C LEU A 99 7.98 -22.73 23.31
N PRO A 100 7.03 -23.22 22.49
CA PRO A 100 6.20 -22.36 21.65
C PRO A 100 5.20 -21.51 22.44
N VAL A 101 4.74 -22.00 23.60
CA VAL A 101 3.78 -21.27 24.47
C VAL A 101 4.46 -20.07 25.13
N LEU A 102 5.72 -20.21 25.54
CA LEU A 102 6.53 -19.12 26.07
C LEU A 102 6.91 -18.10 24.97
N ALA A 103 7.18 -18.56 23.75
CA ALA A 103 7.39 -17.69 22.60
C ALA A 103 6.11 -16.91 22.21
N PHE A 104 4.94 -17.56 22.30
CA PHE A 104 3.62 -16.96 22.05
C PHE A 104 3.24 -15.91 23.11
N LEU A 105 3.55 -16.15 24.39
CA LEU A 105 3.36 -15.15 25.46
C LEU A 105 4.30 -13.95 25.28
N ALA A 106 5.53 -14.17 24.79
CA ALA A 106 6.47 -13.10 24.45
C ALA A 106 6.00 -12.29 23.21
N GLU A 107 5.40 -12.93 22.20
CA GLU A 107 4.83 -12.27 21.02
C GLU A 107 3.59 -11.42 21.33
N ILE A 108 2.75 -11.85 22.28
CA ILE A 108 1.59 -11.08 22.74
C ILE A 108 2.04 -9.82 23.51
N PHE A 109 3.07 -9.91 24.35
CA PHE A 109 3.59 -8.75 25.09
C PHE A 109 4.36 -7.76 24.19
N LEU A 110 4.92 -8.20 23.07
CA LEU A 110 5.53 -7.32 22.06
C LEU A 110 4.48 -6.62 21.17
N ARG A 111 3.21 -7.03 21.24
CA ARG A 111 2.11 -6.55 20.40
C ARG A 111 1.62 -5.15 20.74
N ASP A 112 1.83 -4.66 21.97
CA ASP A 112 1.37 -3.32 22.35
C ASP A 112 2.30 -2.20 21.89
N SER A 113 3.53 -2.52 21.46
CA SER A 113 4.48 -1.54 20.94
C SER A 113 4.37 -1.32 19.41
N ILE A 114 3.96 -2.34 18.66
CA ILE A 114 4.03 -2.35 17.18
C ILE A 114 2.91 -1.54 16.52
N THR A 115 1.76 -1.39 17.18
CA THR A 115 0.65 -0.56 16.67
C THR A 115 0.98 0.93 16.62
N PHE A 116 2.05 1.39 17.28
CA PHE A 116 2.37 2.82 17.40
C PHE A 116 3.39 3.34 16.36
N HIS A 117 4.13 2.47 15.66
CA HIS A 117 5.20 2.89 14.72
C HIS A 117 5.13 2.28 13.30
N PHE A 118 3.99 1.70 12.90
CA PHE A 118 3.86 0.83 11.72
C PHE A 118 4.05 1.51 10.35
N THR A 119 3.86 2.83 10.26
CA THR A 119 4.04 3.60 9.01
C THR A 119 5.49 3.62 8.52
N GLN A 120 6.47 3.31 9.39
CA GLN A 120 7.88 3.25 9.02
C GLN A 120 8.31 1.87 8.50
N VAL A 121 7.62 0.78 8.89
CA VAL A 121 7.98 -0.61 8.54
C VAL A 121 7.67 -0.92 7.07
N THR A 122 6.58 -0.38 6.53
CA THR A 122 6.24 -0.47 5.10
C THR A 122 7.27 0.19 4.20
N ASN A 123 7.92 1.26 4.68
CA ASN A 123 9.05 1.91 3.99
C ASN A 123 10.36 1.12 4.12
N PHE A 124 10.46 0.20 5.09
CA PHE A 124 11.69 -0.55 5.39
C PHE A 124 11.75 -1.94 4.74
N PHE A 125 10.65 -2.69 4.72
CA PHE A 125 10.63 -4.08 4.20
C PHE A 125 10.05 -4.21 2.78
N GLY A 126 9.23 -3.26 2.33
CA GLY A 126 8.52 -3.34 1.05
C GLY A 126 7.44 -4.43 1.01
N ILE A 127 6.36 -4.17 0.27
CA ILE A 127 5.18 -5.06 0.16
C ILE A 127 5.57 -6.49 -0.29
N GLY A 128 6.63 -6.60 -1.07
CA GLY A 128 7.18 -7.87 -1.54
C GLY A 128 7.80 -8.77 -0.47
N ALA A 129 8.24 -8.26 0.69
CA ALA A 129 8.76 -9.09 1.79
C ALA A 129 7.64 -9.72 2.64
N ILE A 130 6.49 -9.05 2.72
CA ILE A 130 5.37 -9.46 3.58
C ILE A 130 4.49 -10.50 2.90
N ALA A 131 4.33 -10.43 1.57
CA ALA A 131 3.69 -11.50 0.80
C ALA A 131 4.45 -12.84 0.86
N LYS A 132 5.76 -12.80 1.13
CA LYS A 132 6.59 -14.00 1.38
C LYS A 132 6.17 -14.72 2.65
N LEU A 133 5.94 -13.95 3.71
CA LEU A 133 5.50 -14.47 5.01
C LEU A 133 4.12 -15.11 4.91
N PHE A 134 3.20 -14.52 4.14
CA PHE A 134 1.87 -15.09 3.89
C PHE A 134 1.92 -16.53 3.37
N ALA A 135 2.75 -16.77 2.36
CA ALA A 135 2.85 -18.07 1.74
C ALA A 135 3.40 -19.14 2.69
N VAL A 136 4.44 -18.79 3.45
CA VAL A 136 5.02 -19.67 4.48
C VAL A 136 3.97 -20.05 5.51
N MET A 137 3.12 -19.11 5.92
CA MET A 137 2.02 -19.37 6.85
C MET A 137 0.94 -20.27 6.24
N LEU A 138 0.59 -20.11 4.96
CA LEU A 138 -0.38 -20.99 4.30
C LEU A 138 0.14 -22.44 4.21
N MET A 139 1.44 -22.63 3.95
CA MET A 139 2.07 -23.96 3.97
C MET A 139 2.10 -24.59 5.34
N LEU A 140 2.47 -23.82 6.37
CA LEU A 140 2.43 -24.27 7.76
C LEU A 140 1.02 -24.74 8.11
N THR A 141 -0.01 -24.00 7.69
CA THR A 141 -1.41 -24.37 7.89
C THR A 141 -1.75 -25.74 7.28
N VAL A 142 -1.34 -26.01 6.03
CA VAL A 142 -1.63 -27.29 5.37
C VAL A 142 -0.82 -28.44 5.97
N GLY A 143 0.47 -28.22 6.26
CA GLY A 143 1.34 -29.22 6.86
C GLY A 143 0.92 -29.63 8.27
N LEU A 144 0.54 -28.66 9.11
CA LEU A 144 0.00 -28.91 10.44
C LEU A 144 -1.34 -29.66 10.36
N ALA A 145 -2.16 -29.44 9.33
CA ALA A 145 -3.43 -30.15 9.16
C ALA A 145 -3.20 -31.62 8.89
N PHE A 146 -2.28 -31.92 7.97
CA PHE A 146 -1.95 -33.28 7.61
C PHE A 146 -1.39 -34.08 8.80
N VAL A 147 -0.44 -33.51 9.54
CA VAL A 147 0.16 -34.14 10.74
C VAL A 147 -0.86 -34.27 11.88
N GLY A 148 -1.78 -33.32 12.01
CA GLY A 148 -2.87 -33.40 12.99
C GLY A 148 -3.81 -34.57 12.73
N PHE A 149 -4.21 -34.80 11.48
CA PHE A 149 -5.08 -35.92 11.13
C PHE A 149 -4.41 -37.29 11.34
N SER A 150 -3.11 -37.43 11.03
CA SER A 150 -2.38 -38.68 11.31
C SER A 150 -2.27 -38.95 12.82
N GLY A 151 -2.10 -37.91 13.65
CA GLY A 151 -2.04 -38.05 15.11
C GLY A 151 -3.32 -38.62 15.76
N PHE A 152 -4.48 -38.47 15.11
CA PHE A 152 -5.73 -39.11 15.54
C PHE A 152 -5.81 -40.59 15.13
N GLY A 153 -5.20 -40.98 14.02
CA GLY A 153 -5.17 -42.36 13.53
C GLY A 153 -4.29 -43.28 14.39
N ASP A 154 -3.22 -42.74 14.96
CA ASP A 154 -2.24 -43.49 15.76
C ASP A 154 -2.60 -43.57 17.26
N GLY A 155 -3.79 -43.09 17.67
CA GLY A 155 -4.27 -43.12 19.06
C GLY A 155 -3.73 -42.00 19.95
N SER A 156 -2.87 -41.11 19.44
CA SER A 156 -2.33 -39.95 20.15
C SER A 156 -3.26 -38.74 20.08
N GLY A 157 -4.47 -38.85 20.65
CA GLY A 157 -5.51 -37.82 20.55
C GLY A 157 -5.05 -36.41 20.93
N ALA A 158 -4.22 -36.26 21.98
CA ALA A 158 -3.66 -34.97 22.40
C ALA A 158 -2.78 -34.29 21.33
N GLN A 159 -1.99 -35.09 20.59
CA GLN A 159 -1.15 -34.60 19.51
C GLN A 159 -2.00 -34.14 18.32
N GLY A 160 -3.05 -34.90 17.98
CA GLY A 160 -4.02 -34.52 16.96
C GLY A 160 -4.72 -33.20 17.27
N PHE A 161 -5.21 -33.02 18.51
CA PHE A 161 -5.83 -31.77 18.96
C PHE A 161 -4.89 -30.58 18.92
N PHE A 162 -3.62 -30.75 19.32
CA PHE A 162 -2.62 -29.70 19.29
C PHE A 162 -2.36 -29.18 17.87
N PHE A 163 -2.19 -30.10 16.90
CA PHE A 163 -1.99 -29.73 15.51
C PHE A 163 -3.25 -29.11 14.88
N LEU A 164 -4.44 -29.56 15.26
CA LEU A 164 -5.71 -28.94 14.87
C LEU A 164 -5.86 -27.52 15.41
N LEU A 165 -5.39 -27.23 16.62
CA LEU A 165 -5.36 -25.86 17.14
C LEU A 165 -4.37 -24.99 16.34
N MET A 166 -3.18 -25.51 16.05
CA MET A 166 -2.16 -24.80 15.28
C MET A 166 -2.59 -24.50 13.83
N THR A 167 -3.37 -25.39 13.21
CA THR A 167 -3.96 -25.10 11.90
C THR A 167 -5.00 -24.00 11.95
N ILE A 168 -5.87 -23.99 12.96
CA ILE A 168 -6.86 -22.92 13.13
C ILE A 168 -6.13 -21.57 13.31
N VAL A 169 -5.10 -21.52 14.16
CA VAL A 169 -4.29 -20.31 14.39
C VAL A 169 -3.61 -19.87 13.10
N SER A 170 -2.97 -20.80 12.39
CA SER A 170 -2.28 -20.51 11.14
C SER A 170 -3.25 -20.05 10.03
N ALA A 171 -4.46 -20.61 9.95
CA ALA A 171 -5.51 -20.17 9.04
C ALA A 171 -5.98 -18.74 9.35
N ILE A 172 -6.14 -18.38 10.63
CA ILE A 172 -6.50 -17.02 11.05
C ILE A 172 -5.41 -16.02 10.67
N VAL A 173 -4.13 -16.35 10.93
CA VAL A 173 -2.99 -15.49 10.57
C VAL A 173 -2.91 -15.33 9.05
N THR A 174 -3.05 -16.42 8.30
CA THR A 174 -3.11 -16.44 6.84
C THR A 174 -4.21 -15.51 6.35
N TYR A 175 -5.46 -15.68 6.79
CA TYR A 175 -6.57 -14.81 6.41
C TYR A 175 -6.29 -13.32 6.68
N ARG A 176 -5.69 -13.00 7.84
CA ARG A 176 -5.34 -11.62 8.18
C ARG A 176 -4.29 -11.02 7.25
N ILE A 177 -3.25 -11.76 6.90
CA ILE A 177 -2.23 -11.29 5.97
C ILE A 177 -2.82 -11.16 4.55
N PHE A 178 -3.69 -12.07 4.13
CA PHE A 178 -4.38 -11.98 2.84
C PHE A 178 -5.26 -10.72 2.75
N LYS A 179 -6.08 -10.48 3.78
CA LYS A 179 -6.89 -9.26 3.88
C LYS A 179 -6.02 -8.01 3.84
N TRP A 180 -4.89 -8.02 4.54
CA TRP A 180 -3.92 -6.93 4.52
C TRP A 180 -3.27 -6.74 3.14
N LEU A 181 -2.96 -7.82 2.43
CA LEU A 181 -2.33 -7.78 1.10
C LEU A 181 -3.26 -7.19 0.05
N ILE A 182 -4.54 -7.59 0.06
CA ILE A 182 -5.58 -6.96 -0.74
C ILE A 182 -5.68 -5.47 -0.41
N GLN A 183 -5.72 -5.13 0.89
CA GLN A 183 -5.78 -3.74 1.33
C GLN A 183 -4.56 -2.94 0.84
N SER A 184 -3.36 -3.52 0.86
CA SER A 184 -2.13 -2.90 0.40
C SER A 184 -2.14 -2.62 -1.11
N ILE A 185 -2.79 -3.48 -1.91
CA ILE A 185 -2.99 -3.23 -3.33
C ILE A 185 -3.92 -2.04 -3.51
N HIS A 186 -5.02 -1.97 -2.75
CA HIS A 186 -5.95 -0.86 -2.83
C HIS A 186 -5.39 0.47 -2.33
N THR A 187 -4.44 0.48 -1.39
CA THR A 187 -3.93 1.71 -0.77
C THR A 187 -2.65 2.25 -1.41
N TYR A 188 -2.01 1.50 -2.31
CA TYR A 188 -0.74 1.90 -2.92
C TYR A 188 -0.92 3.14 -3.82
N ALA A 189 -0.08 4.16 -3.65
CA ALA A 189 -0.13 5.34 -4.51
C ALA A 189 0.39 5.02 -5.91
N GLY A 190 -0.43 5.22 -6.94
CA GLY A 190 -0.08 5.02 -8.33
C GLY A 190 0.63 6.22 -8.93
N THR A 191 -0.06 7.35 -9.03
CA THR A 191 0.51 8.62 -9.51
C THR A 191 1.06 9.41 -8.32
N SER A 192 2.27 9.97 -8.46
CA SER A 192 2.89 10.76 -7.39
C SER A 192 3.19 12.18 -7.82
N PHE A 193 2.64 13.15 -7.10
CA PHE A 193 2.99 14.57 -7.11
C PHE A 193 3.78 14.96 -5.86
N ARG A 194 4.41 13.99 -5.19
CA ARG A 194 5.08 14.21 -3.92
C ARG A 194 6.17 15.28 -4.06
N LYS A 195 6.20 16.28 -3.17
CA LYS A 195 7.13 17.42 -3.25
C LYS A 195 7.05 18.24 -4.55
N ALA A 196 6.04 18.05 -5.39
CA ALA A 196 5.90 18.83 -6.61
C ALA A 196 5.41 20.25 -6.30
N ASN A 197 5.85 21.21 -7.11
CA ASN A 197 5.31 22.57 -7.06
C ASN A 197 4.17 22.69 -8.06
N LEU A 198 2.93 22.65 -7.59
CA LEU A 198 1.69 22.75 -8.36
C LEU A 198 1.04 24.13 -8.20
N THR A 199 1.83 25.18 -7.95
CA THR A 199 1.30 26.54 -7.85
C THR A 199 0.56 26.94 -9.11
N ASP A 200 -0.64 27.48 -8.97
CA ASP A 200 -1.51 27.90 -10.08
C ASP A 200 -1.88 26.79 -11.09
N ALA A 201 -1.66 25.51 -10.75
CA ALA A 201 -2.04 24.39 -11.59
C ALA A 201 -3.57 24.20 -11.64
N ASP A 202 -4.11 23.74 -12.76
CA ASP A 202 -5.56 23.57 -12.92
C ASP A 202 -5.97 22.09 -12.99
N PHE A 203 -6.63 21.61 -11.94
CA PHE A 203 -7.14 20.24 -11.80
C PHE A 203 -8.65 20.13 -12.07
N SER A 204 -9.25 21.11 -12.74
CA SER A 204 -10.70 21.14 -12.98
C SER A 204 -11.19 19.86 -13.65
N TYR A 205 -12.29 19.29 -13.16
CA TYR A 205 -12.89 18.03 -13.65
C TYR A 205 -11.98 16.79 -13.59
N SER A 206 -10.83 16.86 -12.91
CA SER A 206 -9.94 15.72 -12.81
C SER A 206 -10.47 14.67 -11.84
N LYS A 207 -10.13 13.41 -12.12
CA LYS A 207 -10.44 12.28 -11.25
C LYS A 207 -9.15 11.78 -10.61
N VAL A 208 -9.08 11.97 -9.30
CA VAL A 208 -7.90 11.68 -8.49
C VAL A 208 -8.15 10.47 -7.62
N GLU A 209 -7.43 9.40 -7.89
CA GLU A 209 -7.51 8.11 -7.20
C GLU A 209 -6.09 7.66 -6.89
N ASN A 210 -5.83 7.05 -5.73
CA ASN A 210 -4.52 6.50 -5.38
C ASN A 210 -3.35 7.46 -5.71
N THR A 211 -3.50 8.74 -5.41
CA THR A 211 -2.52 9.77 -5.81
C THR A 211 -1.87 10.40 -4.60
N ASP A 212 -0.55 10.54 -4.65
CA ASP A 212 0.23 11.11 -3.54
C ASP A 212 0.56 12.59 -3.80
N PHE A 213 -0.07 13.49 -3.05
CA PHE A 213 0.23 14.93 -3.01
C PHE A 213 1.09 15.32 -1.80
N SER A 214 1.66 14.36 -1.07
CA SER A 214 2.37 14.67 0.17
C SER A 214 3.53 15.63 -0.07
N LEU A 215 3.68 16.63 0.79
CA LEU A 215 4.70 17.69 0.66
C LEU A 215 4.58 18.55 -0.62
N ALA A 216 3.52 18.40 -1.42
CA ALA A 216 3.31 19.21 -2.60
C ALA A 216 2.87 20.63 -2.23
N VAL A 217 3.13 21.58 -3.12
CA VAL A 217 2.64 22.96 -3.02
C VAL A 217 1.42 23.09 -3.93
N LEU A 218 0.23 23.32 -3.38
CA LEU A 218 -1.04 23.48 -4.12
C LEU A 218 -1.56 24.93 -4.09
N THR A 219 -0.71 25.89 -3.75
CA THR A 219 -1.15 27.29 -3.61
C THR A 219 -1.61 27.85 -4.95
N GLY A 220 -2.85 28.33 -5.02
CA GLY A 220 -3.45 28.87 -6.25
C GLY A 220 -3.94 27.81 -7.22
N ALA A 221 -3.92 26.52 -6.86
CA ALA A 221 -4.44 25.49 -7.72
C ALA A 221 -5.98 25.62 -7.87
N CYS A 222 -6.50 25.36 -9.07
CA CYS A 222 -7.93 25.29 -9.33
C CYS A 222 -8.42 23.84 -9.19
N VAL A 223 -9.48 23.63 -8.40
CA VAL A 223 -10.02 22.31 -8.06
C VAL A 223 -11.53 22.22 -8.38
N PHE A 224 -11.99 22.97 -9.39
CA PHE A 224 -13.40 22.97 -9.77
C PHE A 224 -13.86 21.59 -10.23
N LYS A 225 -14.93 21.06 -9.60
CA LYS A 225 -15.45 19.71 -9.88
C LYS A 225 -14.38 18.62 -9.78
N TRP A 226 -13.46 18.77 -8.83
CA TRP A 226 -12.46 17.76 -8.53
C TRP A 226 -13.15 16.54 -7.90
N VAL A 227 -12.77 15.33 -8.34
CA VAL A 227 -13.29 14.08 -7.76
C VAL A 227 -12.14 13.34 -7.10
N ILE A 228 -12.11 13.35 -5.77
CA ILE A 228 -11.12 12.64 -4.96
C ILE A 228 -11.72 11.31 -4.53
N LYS A 229 -11.13 10.22 -4.99
CA LYS A 229 -11.45 8.87 -4.54
C LYS A 229 -10.55 8.46 -3.36
N PRO A 230 -10.92 7.40 -2.62
CA PRO A 230 -10.14 6.90 -1.49
C PRO A 230 -8.67 6.63 -1.82
N HIS A 231 -7.84 6.61 -0.77
CA HIS A 231 -6.41 6.30 -0.82
C HIS A 231 -5.50 7.34 -1.49
N SER A 232 -6.05 8.50 -1.87
CA SER A 232 -5.25 9.68 -2.20
C SER A 232 -4.70 10.32 -0.92
N GLN A 233 -3.44 10.75 -0.95
CA GLN A 233 -2.70 11.21 0.23
C GLN A 233 -2.40 12.69 0.12
N PHE A 234 -2.71 13.44 1.20
CA PHE A 234 -2.53 14.89 1.30
C PHE A 234 -1.67 15.27 2.51
N THR A 235 -0.74 14.40 2.90
CA THR A 235 0.07 14.58 4.12
C THR A 235 1.04 15.76 3.96
N THR A 236 0.92 16.76 4.82
CA THR A 236 1.80 17.94 4.84
C THR A 236 1.81 18.70 3.50
N VAL A 237 0.63 18.89 2.91
CA VAL A 237 0.44 19.74 1.73
C VAL A 237 0.57 21.22 2.11
N TYR A 238 1.34 21.97 1.32
CA TYR A 238 1.46 23.41 1.47
C TYR A 238 0.47 24.12 0.53
N CYS A 239 -0.64 24.60 1.08
CA CYS A 239 -1.63 25.33 0.31
C CYS A 239 -2.05 26.58 1.09
N LYS A 240 -1.80 27.77 0.53
CA LYS A 240 -2.31 29.01 1.11
C LYS A 240 -3.78 29.24 0.72
N TYR A 241 -4.13 28.97 -0.53
CA TYR A 241 -5.48 29.15 -1.07
C TYR A 241 -5.68 28.25 -2.28
N LEU A 242 -6.94 27.97 -2.61
CA LEU A 242 -7.40 27.25 -3.80
C LEU A 242 -8.42 28.09 -4.56
N TYR A 243 -8.63 27.79 -5.83
CA TYR A 243 -9.76 28.30 -6.60
C TYR A 243 -10.79 27.21 -6.80
N LEU A 244 -12.05 27.51 -6.48
CA LEU A 244 -13.15 26.56 -6.58
C LEU A 244 -13.90 26.67 -7.91
N GLU A 245 -13.60 27.67 -8.73
CA GLU A 245 -14.20 27.87 -10.06
C GLU A 245 -13.13 28.10 -11.15
N PRO A 246 -13.45 27.84 -12.43
CA PRO A 246 -12.53 28.04 -13.54
C PRO A 246 -12.04 29.48 -13.65
N ALA A 247 -10.94 29.67 -14.38
CA ALA A 247 -10.31 30.99 -14.58
C ALA A 247 -9.91 31.68 -13.26
N GLN A 248 -9.51 30.89 -12.26
CA GLN A 248 -9.06 31.36 -10.95
C GLN A 248 -10.13 32.21 -10.23
N GLN A 249 -11.38 31.78 -10.33
CA GLN A 249 -12.52 32.39 -9.64
C GLN A 249 -12.81 31.64 -8.34
N ASN A 250 -13.58 32.29 -7.45
CA ASN A 250 -14.00 31.71 -6.18
C ASN A 250 -12.81 31.20 -5.34
N ARG A 251 -11.91 32.14 -4.98
CA ARG A 251 -10.74 31.87 -4.14
C ARG A 251 -11.19 31.48 -2.73
N GLN A 252 -10.65 30.40 -2.18
CA GLN A 252 -10.82 30.02 -0.78
C GLN A 252 -9.46 29.84 -0.07
N PRO A 253 -9.27 30.43 1.13
CA PRO A 253 -10.16 31.44 1.74
C PRO A 253 -10.24 32.70 0.85
N ALA A 254 -11.25 33.55 1.03
CA ALA A 254 -11.39 34.76 0.19
C ALA A 254 -10.15 35.66 0.29
N GLU A 255 -9.57 35.76 1.49
CA GLU A 255 -8.33 36.51 1.77
C GLU A 255 -7.41 35.69 2.69
N GLY A 256 -6.11 36.01 2.70
CA GLY A 256 -5.14 35.35 3.57
C GLY A 256 -4.82 33.91 3.16
N SER A 257 -4.46 33.09 4.15
CA SER A 257 -4.14 31.66 3.98
C SER A 257 -5.05 30.77 4.81
N PHE A 258 -5.25 29.53 4.38
CA PHE A 258 -5.94 28.50 5.16
C PHE A 258 -5.41 28.43 6.60
N LYS A 259 -6.33 28.36 7.55
CA LYS A 259 -6.03 28.02 8.95
C LYS A 259 -5.68 26.53 9.06
N PRO A 260 -5.07 26.09 10.18
CA PRO A 260 -4.91 24.67 10.46
C PRO A 260 -6.25 23.94 10.27
N ASP A 261 -6.21 22.76 9.64
CA ASP A 261 -7.35 21.87 9.33
C ASP A 261 -8.41 22.39 8.36
N GLU A 262 -8.42 23.68 8.00
CA GLU A 262 -9.40 24.26 7.05
C GLU A 262 -9.24 23.67 5.64
N LEU A 263 -8.00 23.49 5.19
CA LEU A 263 -7.71 22.83 3.92
C LEU A 263 -8.29 21.42 3.87
N ALA A 264 -8.17 20.66 4.96
CA ALA A 264 -8.70 19.30 5.03
C ALA A 264 -10.22 19.30 4.90
N GLN A 265 -10.91 20.25 5.55
CA GLN A 265 -12.37 20.40 5.43
C GLN A 265 -12.80 20.72 3.99
N VAL A 266 -12.10 21.63 3.31
CA VAL A 266 -12.37 21.94 1.90
C VAL A 266 -12.16 20.70 1.03
N LEU A 267 -11.07 19.97 1.23
CA LEU A 267 -10.79 18.74 0.46
C LEU A 267 -11.85 17.65 0.67
N THR A 268 -12.44 17.54 1.86
CA THR A 268 -13.51 16.54 2.11
C THR A 268 -14.75 16.73 1.25
N GLN A 269 -15.01 17.94 0.76
CA GLN A 269 -16.15 18.22 -0.12
C GLN A 269 -16.02 17.55 -1.50
N PHE A 270 -14.79 17.19 -1.88
CA PHE A 270 -14.48 16.54 -3.15
C PHE A 270 -14.33 15.02 -3.03
N ILE A 271 -14.43 14.48 -1.81
CA ILE A 271 -14.29 13.04 -1.55
C ILE A 271 -15.62 12.33 -1.85
N ILE A 272 -15.57 11.31 -2.70
CA ILE A 272 -16.71 10.44 -3.06
C ILE A 272 -16.40 8.99 -2.71
#